data_AF-A0A2A8URQ6-F1
#
_entry.id   AF-A0A2A8URQ6-F1
#
_cell.length_a   1.000
_cell.length_b   1.000
_cell.length_c   1.000
_cell.angle_alpha   90.00
_cell.angle_beta   90.00
_cell.angle_gamma   90.00
#
_symmetry.space_group_name_H-M   'P 1'
#
loop_
_entity.id
_entity.type
_entity.pdbx_description
1 polymer ?
#
loop_
_entity_poly.entity_id
_entity_poly.type
_entity_poly.pdbx_seq_one_letter_code
_entity_poly.pdbx_strand_id
1 'polypeptide(L)'
;MYNDIEGISSENKSINNRFTKEEVQATQKYLEGIYEIEYKIPRKDMAGNIAEPVSYKNIKEPKTIYDPAMISDDKIYQWGKEAMQKGTINGRLVEGTASNGLKFRGYLNDAGEITNFFPILD
;
A
#
# COMPACT_ATOMS: atom_id res chain seq x y z
N MET A 1 -14.37 21.00 -28.02
CA MET A 1 -13.22 20.07 -28.04
C MET A 1 -13.43 19.11 -26.88
N TYR A 2 -13.82 17.88 -27.20
CA TYR A 2 -13.96 16.73 -26.31
C TYR A 2 -12.60 16.40 -25.63
N ASN A 3 -12.49 15.81 -24.43
CA ASN A 3 -13.21 14.67 -23.86
C ASN A 3 -13.40 14.74 -22.33
N ASP A 4 -14.54 14.21 -21.89
CA ASP A 4 -14.81 13.59 -20.59
C ASP A 4 -13.76 12.52 -20.24
N ILE A 5 -13.32 12.44 -18.98
CA ILE A 5 -13.22 11.17 -18.23
C ILE A 5 -13.51 11.47 -16.76
N GLU A 6 -14.72 11.12 -16.35
CA GLU A 6 -15.09 10.93 -14.96
C GLU A 6 -14.25 9.82 -14.31
N GLY A 7 -13.81 10.06 -13.08
CA GLY A 7 -13.12 9.08 -12.26
C GLY A 7 -12.79 9.57 -10.86
N ILE A 8 -13.58 10.52 -10.33
CA ILE A 8 -13.49 10.94 -8.93
C ILE A 8 -14.45 10.03 -8.17
N SER A 9 -13.97 8.92 -7.60
CA SER A 9 -14.78 8.19 -6.61
C SER A 9 -14.90 9.06 -5.36
N SER A 10 -16.13 9.52 -5.14
CA SER A 10 -16.64 10.31 -4.04
C SER A 10 -16.71 9.56 -2.70
N GLU A 11 -15.98 8.46 -2.51
CA GLU A 11 -16.09 7.60 -1.32
C GLU A 11 -15.34 8.10 -0.08
N ASN A 12 -14.45 9.09 -0.20
CA ASN A 12 -13.79 9.70 0.97
C ASN A 12 -14.73 10.59 1.81
N LYS A 13 -16.00 10.79 1.40
CA LYS A 13 -17.00 11.52 2.19
C LYS A 13 -17.93 10.62 3.02
N SER A 14 -17.85 9.30 2.90
CA SER A 14 -18.78 8.37 3.57
C SER A 14 -18.14 7.40 4.59
N ILE A 15 -16.82 7.38 4.73
CA ILE A 15 -16.13 6.38 5.58
C ILE A 15 -16.00 6.84 7.05
N ASN A 16 -16.17 8.13 7.34
CA ASN A 16 -15.99 8.69 8.70
C ASN A 16 -17.11 8.35 9.71
N ASN A 17 -17.92 7.32 9.49
CA ASN A 17 -19.06 7.02 10.37
C ASN A 17 -19.20 5.56 10.83
N ARG A 18 -18.15 4.72 10.81
CA ARG A 18 -18.30 3.31 11.25
C ARG A 18 -17.19 2.65 12.08
N PHE A 19 -16.20 3.37 12.57
CA PHE A 19 -15.22 2.76 13.48
C PHE A 19 -14.98 3.65 14.70
N THR A 20 -15.15 3.07 15.89
CA THR A 20 -14.86 3.75 17.16
C THR A 20 -13.36 3.89 17.32
N LYS A 21 -12.93 5.04 17.85
CA LYS A 21 -11.52 5.48 17.97
C LYS A 21 -10.63 4.50 18.76
N GLU A 22 -11.24 3.60 19.53
CA GLU A 22 -10.58 2.65 20.43
C GLU A 22 -10.23 1.31 19.74
N GLU A 23 -10.92 0.92 18.66
CA GLU A 23 -10.58 -0.30 17.89
C GLU A 23 -9.40 -0.09 16.92
N VAL A 24 -9.07 1.18 16.62
CA VAL A 24 -7.90 1.58 15.81
C VAL A 24 -6.59 1.54 16.63
N GLN A 25 -6.66 1.37 17.95
CA GLN A 25 -5.54 1.65 18.86
C GLN A 25 -4.61 0.46 19.17
N ALA A 26 -4.85 -0.76 18.67
CA ALA A 26 -4.20 -1.95 19.23
C ALA A 26 -2.97 -2.53 18.52
N THR A 27 -2.54 -2.09 17.32
CA THR A 27 -1.47 -2.84 16.60
C THR A 27 -0.34 -2.11 15.89
N GLN A 28 -0.23 -0.78 15.86
CA GLN A 28 0.89 -0.16 15.14
C GLN A 28 1.53 1.02 15.87
N LYS A 29 2.59 0.74 16.65
CA LYS A 29 3.58 1.76 17.01
C LYS A 29 4.78 1.66 16.07
N TYR A 30 4.52 1.85 14.78
CA TYR A 30 5.55 2.12 13.77
C TYR A 30 5.25 3.52 13.22
N LEU A 31 6.23 4.42 13.30
CA LEU A 31 6.27 5.79 12.75
C LEU A 31 4.90 6.50 12.56
N GLU A 32 4.65 7.58 13.32
CA GLU A 32 3.43 8.40 13.20
C GLU A 32 3.02 8.62 11.72
N GLY A 33 1.81 8.18 11.38
CA GLY A 33 1.27 8.28 10.02
C GLY A 33 1.52 7.07 9.12
N ILE A 34 2.01 5.91 9.61
CA ILE A 34 2.10 4.67 8.84
C ILE A 34 1.33 3.54 9.53
N TYR A 35 0.50 2.83 8.78
CA TYR A 35 -0.42 1.83 9.32
C TYR A 35 -0.49 0.60 8.42
N GLU A 36 -0.84 -0.55 8.99
CA GLU A 36 -1.24 -1.73 8.24
C GLU A 36 -2.75 -1.88 8.21
N ILE A 37 -3.27 -2.24 7.05
CA ILE A 37 -4.68 -2.55 6.87
C ILE A 37 -4.85 -3.95 6.29
N GLU A 38 -5.74 -4.72 6.90
CA GLU A 38 -6.26 -5.93 6.29
C GLU A 38 -7.31 -5.57 5.25
N TYR A 39 -7.31 -6.29 4.13
CA TYR A 39 -8.26 -6.06 3.05
C TYR A 39 -8.69 -7.38 2.41
N LYS A 40 -9.89 -7.39 1.84
CA LYS A 40 -10.47 -8.57 1.20
C LYS A 40 -10.80 -8.23 -0.26
N ILE A 41 -10.27 -9.04 -1.18
CA ILE A 41 -10.61 -8.92 -2.60
C ILE A 41 -11.68 -9.96 -2.93
N PRO A 42 -12.87 -9.57 -3.42
CA PRO A 42 -13.88 -10.52 -3.86
C PRO A 42 -13.38 -11.31 -5.07
N ARG A 43 -13.73 -12.61 -5.13
CA ARG A 43 -13.44 -13.45 -6.29
C ARG A 43 -14.34 -13.07 -7.45
N LYS A 44 -13.78 -13.19 -8.67
CA LYS A 44 -14.49 -12.92 -9.92
C LYS A 44 -14.83 -14.21 -10.65
N ASP A 45 -15.96 -14.24 -11.36
CA ASP A 45 -16.36 -15.31 -12.26
C ASP A 45 -15.55 -15.27 -13.57
N MET A 46 -15.82 -16.19 -14.50
CA MET A 46 -15.14 -16.25 -15.79
C MET A 46 -15.42 -15.03 -16.69
N ALA A 47 -16.53 -14.33 -16.47
CA ALA A 47 -16.89 -13.10 -17.18
C ALA A 47 -16.26 -11.85 -16.54
N GLY A 48 -15.61 -11.97 -15.39
CA GLY A 48 -14.96 -10.88 -14.66
C GLY A 48 -15.85 -10.14 -13.67
N ASN A 49 -17.09 -10.61 -13.45
CA ASN A 49 -18.02 -10.08 -12.45
C ASN A 49 -17.75 -10.68 -11.07
N ILE A 50 -18.29 -10.09 -9.98
CA ILE A 50 -18.17 -10.70 -8.65
C ILE A 50 -18.88 -12.06 -8.67
N ALA A 51 -18.18 -13.11 -8.27
CA ALA A 51 -18.73 -14.45 -8.25
C ALA A 51 -19.82 -14.59 -7.18
N GLU A 52 -20.91 -15.27 -7.53
CA GLU A 52 -21.95 -15.68 -6.59
C GLU A 52 -21.88 -17.20 -6.34
N PRO A 53 -21.85 -17.68 -5.08
CA PRO A 53 -21.87 -16.90 -3.84
C PRO A 53 -20.60 -16.09 -3.61
N VAL A 54 -20.75 -14.92 -2.98
CA VAL A 54 -19.62 -14.02 -2.70
C VAL A 54 -18.59 -14.73 -1.82
N SER A 55 -17.38 -14.82 -2.35
CA SER A 55 -16.22 -15.36 -1.64
C SER A 55 -15.02 -14.45 -1.87
N TYR A 56 -14.08 -14.47 -0.93
CA TYR A 56 -12.92 -13.58 -0.94
C TYR A 56 -11.63 -14.35 -1.23
N LYS A 57 -10.64 -13.66 -1.78
CA LYS A 57 -9.26 -14.17 -1.83
C LYS A 57 -8.68 -14.18 -0.42
N ASN A 58 -7.92 -15.24 -0.13
CA ASN A 58 -7.14 -15.28 1.10
C ASN A 58 -5.88 -14.43 0.91
N ILE A 59 -5.77 -13.34 1.68
CA ILE A 59 -4.63 -12.43 1.65
C ILE A 59 -3.99 -12.53 3.03
N LYS A 60 -2.79 -13.09 3.08
CA LYS A 60 -2.07 -13.34 4.33
C LYS A 60 -1.31 -12.11 4.82
N GLU A 61 -0.94 -11.23 3.90
CA GLU A 61 -0.06 -10.10 4.16
C GLU A 61 -0.89 -8.81 4.13
N PRO A 62 -0.94 -8.05 5.23
CA PRO A 62 -1.61 -6.76 5.25
C PRO A 62 -0.92 -5.78 4.30
N LYS A 63 -1.63 -4.70 3.96
CA LYS A 63 -1.07 -3.60 3.16
C LYS A 63 -0.63 -2.48 4.08
N THR A 64 0.62 -2.04 3.93
CA THR A 64 1.10 -0.81 4.57
C THR A 64 0.62 0.43 3.81
N ILE A 65 0.05 1.39 4.53
CA ILE A 65 -0.43 2.67 4.02
C ILE A 65 0.19 3.82 4.84
N TYR A 66 0.23 5.02 4.27
CA TYR A 66 0.63 6.24 4.97
C TYR A 66 -0.51 7.27 4.99
N ASP A 67 -0.52 8.14 6.00
CA ASP A 67 -1.42 9.28 6.09
C ASP A 67 -0.81 10.50 5.36
N PRO A 68 -1.42 10.95 4.23
CA PRO A 68 -0.94 12.10 3.47
C PRO A 68 -0.90 13.40 4.27
N ALA A 69 -1.69 13.54 5.33
CA ALA A 69 -1.69 14.71 6.20
C ALA A 69 -0.41 14.78 7.07
N MET A 70 0.24 13.64 7.33
CA MET A 70 1.47 13.54 8.11
C MET A 70 2.72 13.36 7.22
N ILE A 71 2.57 12.62 6.11
CA ILE A 71 3.64 12.25 5.19
C ILE A 71 3.18 12.55 3.77
N SER A 72 3.79 13.55 3.13
CA SER A 72 3.48 13.83 1.72
C SER A 72 3.98 12.73 0.78
N ASP A 73 3.34 12.64 -0.39
CA ASP A 73 3.71 11.69 -1.45
C ASP A 73 5.18 11.84 -1.87
N ASP A 74 5.67 13.07 -1.99
CA ASP A 74 7.08 13.33 -2.30
C ASP A 74 8.00 12.76 -1.21
N LYS A 75 7.61 12.90 0.06
CA LYS A 75 8.43 12.49 1.21
C LYS A 75 8.56 10.98 1.29
N ILE A 76 7.45 10.25 1.18
CA ILE A 76 7.47 8.78 1.15
C ILE A 76 8.24 8.26 -0.06
N TYR A 77 8.12 8.94 -1.22
CA TYR A 77 8.84 8.59 -2.42
C TYR A 77 10.36 8.79 -2.27
N GLN A 78 10.80 9.90 -1.67
CA GLN A 78 12.23 10.12 -1.41
C GLN A 78 12.81 9.09 -0.45
N TRP A 79 12.09 8.74 0.62
CA TRP A 79 12.51 7.67 1.54
C TRP A 79 12.62 6.33 0.84
N GLY A 80 11.64 5.99 -0.02
CA GLY A 80 11.70 4.77 -0.81
C GLY A 80 12.91 4.74 -1.74
N LYS A 81 13.19 5.82 -2.47
CA LYS A 81 14.40 5.92 -3.30
C LYS A 81 15.68 5.75 -2.49
N GLU A 82 15.76 6.39 -1.33
CA GLU A 82 16.91 6.29 -0.44
C GLU A 82 17.13 4.85 0.04
N ALA A 83 16.05 4.18 0.47
CA ALA A 83 16.07 2.78 0.89
C ALA A 83 16.50 1.86 -0.25
N MET A 84 15.96 2.08 -1.45
CA MET A 84 16.27 1.27 -2.64
C MET A 84 17.72 1.38 -3.09
N GLN A 85 18.35 2.56 -2.96
CA GLN A 85 19.77 2.76 -3.26
C GLN A 85 20.69 1.97 -2.32
N LYS A 86 20.27 1.77 -1.07
CA LYS A 86 21.02 1.04 -0.04
C LYS A 86 20.51 -0.39 0.16
N GLY A 87 19.58 -0.84 -0.69
CA GLY A 87 18.86 -2.08 -0.52
C GLY A 87 19.69 -3.32 -0.84
N THR A 88 19.37 -4.42 -0.17
CA THR A 88 19.92 -5.75 -0.47
C THR A 88 19.02 -6.45 -1.47
N ILE A 89 19.62 -6.99 -2.54
CA ILE A 89 18.91 -7.70 -3.60
C ILE A 89 18.83 -9.20 -3.27
N ASN A 90 17.64 -9.76 -3.37
CA ASN A 90 17.39 -11.20 -3.29
C ASN A 90 16.50 -11.63 -4.48
N GLY A 91 17.14 -12.15 -5.53
CA GLY A 91 16.45 -12.49 -6.78
C GLY A 91 15.85 -11.24 -7.45
N ARG A 92 14.51 -11.20 -7.57
CA ARG A 92 13.78 -10.04 -8.13
C ARG A 92 13.32 -9.04 -7.08
N LEU A 93 13.62 -9.29 -5.82
CA LEU A 93 13.26 -8.42 -4.71
C LEU A 93 14.46 -7.59 -4.30
N VAL A 94 14.20 -6.35 -3.91
CA VAL A 94 15.16 -5.49 -3.22
C VAL A 94 14.51 -4.99 -1.94
N GLU A 95 15.22 -5.10 -0.83
CA GLU A 95 14.74 -4.59 0.47
C GLU A 95 15.77 -3.65 1.07
N GLY A 96 15.30 -2.50 1.55
CA GLY A 96 16.17 -1.49 2.15
C GLY A 96 15.46 -0.71 3.23
N THR A 97 16.25 0.04 3.99
CA THR A 97 15.76 0.87 5.09
C THR A 97 16.16 2.32 4.85
N ALA A 98 15.20 3.22 4.89
CA ALA A 98 15.42 4.65 4.77
C ALA A 98 16.04 5.23 6.07
N SER A 99 16.58 6.46 6.02
CA SER A 99 17.20 7.09 7.20
C SER A 99 16.25 7.28 8.38
N ASN A 100 14.93 7.32 8.15
CA ASN A 100 13.91 7.40 9.20
C ASN A 100 13.59 6.03 9.84
N GLY A 101 14.24 4.95 9.42
CA GLY A 101 14.00 3.59 9.90
C GLY A 101 12.86 2.84 9.19
N LEU A 102 12.17 3.48 8.24
CA LEU A 102 11.11 2.82 7.47
C LEU A 102 11.72 1.85 6.46
N LYS A 103 11.24 0.61 6.48
CA LYS A 103 11.62 -0.42 5.52
C LYS A 103 10.79 -0.30 4.25
N PHE A 104 11.42 -0.59 3.12
CA PHE A 104 10.80 -0.64 1.81
C PHE A 104 11.18 -1.93 1.10
N ARG A 105 10.21 -2.45 0.34
CA ARG A 105 10.40 -3.56 -0.59
C ARG A 105 10.15 -3.06 -2.00
N GLY A 106 11.04 -3.42 -2.93
CA GLY A 106 10.93 -3.12 -4.35
C GLY A 106 11.07 -4.36 -5.22
N TYR A 107 10.67 -4.22 -6.47
CA TYR A 107 10.74 -5.26 -7.49
C TYR A 107 11.63 -4.84 -8.66
N LEU A 108 12.45 -5.77 -9.12
CA LEU A 108 13.36 -5.60 -10.24
C LEU A 108 12.76 -6.19 -11.54
N ASN A 109 13.01 -5.53 -12.67
CA ASN A 109 12.81 -6.12 -13.99
C ASN A 109 13.98 -7.06 -14.36
N ASP A 110 13.91 -7.63 -15.57
CA ASP A 110 14.95 -8.55 -16.05
C ASP A 110 16.30 -7.86 -16.30
N ALA A 111 16.29 -6.54 -16.51
CA ALA A 111 17.48 -5.71 -16.66
C ALA A 111 18.09 -5.30 -15.30
N GLY A 112 17.47 -5.67 -14.17
CA GLY A 112 17.92 -5.29 -12.84
C GLY A 112 17.53 -3.87 -12.43
N GLU A 113 16.58 -3.25 -13.12
CA GLU A 113 16.06 -1.92 -12.80
C GLU A 113 14.85 -2.02 -11.88
N ILE A 114 14.74 -1.10 -10.93
CA ILE A 114 13.60 -1.04 -10.01
C ILE A 114 12.38 -0.53 -10.76
N THR A 115 11.32 -1.33 -10.77
CA THR A 115 10.05 -1.01 -11.44
C THR A 115 9.01 -0.44 -10.48
N ASN A 116 9.03 -0.88 -9.23
CA ASN A 116 8.10 -0.43 -8.20
C ASN A 116 8.69 -0.65 -6.80
N PHE A 117 8.25 0.13 -5.82
CA PHE A 117 8.57 -0.07 -4.41
C PHE A 117 7.45 0.45 -3.50
N PHE A 118 7.36 -0.11 -2.29
CA PHE A 118 6.35 0.25 -1.30
C PHE A 118 6.88 0.03 0.12
N PRO A 119 6.38 0.77 1.12
CA PRO A 119 6.78 0.57 2.51
C PRO A 119 6.28 -0.78 3.03
N ILE A 120 7.03 -1.36 3.96
CA ILE A 120 6.64 -2.57 4.70
C ILE A 120 6.88 -2.35 6.19
N LEU A 121 6.04 -2.95 7.04
CA LEU A 121 6.27 -3.07 8.47
C LEU A 121 6.64 -4.53 8.76
N ASP A 122 7.63 -4.73 9.63
CA ASP A 122 8.23 -6.03 9.93
C ASP A 122 8.15 -6.31 11.44
#